data_AF-A0AA41X1D2-F1
#
_entry.id   AF-A0AA41X1D2-F1
#
_cell.length_a   1.000
_cell.length_b   1.000
_cell.length_c   1.000
_cell.angle_alpha   90.00
_cell.angle_beta   90.00
_cell.angle_gamma   90.00
#
_symmetry.space_group_name_H-M   'P 1'
#
loop_
_entity.id
_entity.type
_entity.pdbx_description
1 polymer ?
#
loop_
_entity_poly.entity_id
_entity_poly.type
_entity_poly.pdbx_seq_one_letter_code
_entity_poly.pdbx_strand_id
1 'polypeptide(L)'
;VGVIGVVEDIERGDCSTVAGNELVTALELAEIAGKSTGVIATARITHATPAATYAKSADRNWEDVSDMPAEAVEAGCKDIAD
;
A
#
# COMPACT_ATOMS: atom_id res chain seq x y z
N VAL A 1 -14.53 -2.73 1.22
CA VAL A 1 -13.17 -2.44 1.76
C VAL A 1 -12.18 -2.62 0.62
N GLY A 2 -11.27 -1.67 0.42
CA GLY A 2 -10.38 -1.62 -0.77
C GLY A 2 -9.12 -0.79 -0.55
N VAL A 3 -8.61 -0.77 0.68
CA VAL A 3 -7.44 0.01 1.11
C VAL A 3 -6.42 -0.93 1.73
N ILE A 4 -5.14 -0.53 1.79
CA ILE A 4 -4.05 -1.40 2.22
C ILE A 4 -3.17 -0.68 3.24
N GLY A 5 -2.88 -1.34 4.38
CA GLY A 5 -1.87 -0.89 5.33
C GLY A 5 -2.22 0.38 6.11
N VAL A 6 -3.50 0.68 6.28
CA VAL A 6 -4.00 1.94 6.88
C VAL A 6 -5.18 1.66 7.82
N VAL A 7 -5.45 2.58 8.76
CA VAL A 7 -6.60 2.50 9.67
C VAL A 7 -7.93 2.75 8.96
N GLU A 8 -9.05 2.67 9.69
CA GLU A 8 -10.39 2.85 9.14
C GLU A 8 -10.77 4.31 8.79
N ASP A 9 -10.04 5.31 9.30
CA ASP A 9 -10.36 6.75 9.17
C ASP A 9 -9.89 7.38 7.84
N ILE A 10 -9.69 6.55 6.81
CA ILE A 10 -9.20 6.99 5.51
C ILE A 10 -10.26 6.87 4.41
N GLU A 11 -10.17 7.77 3.43
CA GLU A 11 -11.06 7.78 2.28
C GLU A 11 -10.45 6.99 1.12
N ARG A 12 -11.18 5.97 0.65
CA ARG A 12 -10.71 5.15 -0.47
C ARG A 12 -10.55 6.01 -1.73
N GLY A 13 -9.38 5.93 -2.35
CA GLY A 13 -9.03 6.69 -3.55
C GLY A 13 -8.49 8.10 -3.29
N ASP A 14 -8.37 8.52 -2.01
CA ASP A 14 -7.76 9.79 -1.64
C ASP A 14 -6.48 9.55 -0.82
N CYS A 15 -5.32 9.64 -1.48
CA CYS A 15 -4.04 9.42 -0.81
C CYS A 15 -3.66 10.52 0.17
N SER A 16 -4.31 11.69 0.12
CA SER A 16 -4.05 12.76 1.08
C SER A 16 -4.46 12.35 2.51
N THR A 17 -5.36 11.37 2.63
CA THR A 17 -5.79 10.80 3.91
C THR A 17 -4.87 9.69 4.43
N VAL A 18 -3.90 9.22 3.64
CA VAL A 18 -2.99 8.12 4.05
C VAL A 18 -1.98 8.58 5.10
N ALA A 19 -1.45 9.79 4.97
CA ALA A 19 -0.41 10.31 5.85
C ALA A 19 -0.90 10.44 7.29
N GLY A 20 -0.22 9.77 8.22
CA GLY A 20 -0.58 9.70 9.64
C GLY A 20 -1.56 8.59 9.99
N ASN A 21 -2.11 7.89 9.00
CA ASN A 21 -3.05 6.78 9.15
C ASN A 21 -2.44 5.43 8.78
N GLU A 22 -1.13 5.37 8.53
CA GLU A 22 -0.41 4.14 8.19
C GLU A 22 -0.28 3.19 9.38
N LEU A 23 -0.45 1.90 9.11
CA LEU A 23 -0.25 0.84 10.08
C LEU A 23 1.06 0.11 9.81
N VAL A 24 1.89 -0.09 10.84
CA VAL A 24 3.12 -0.87 10.72
C VAL A 24 2.79 -2.35 10.46
N THR A 25 3.40 -2.94 9.43
CA THR A 25 3.21 -4.35 9.07
C THR A 25 4.09 -5.26 9.92
N ALA A 26 3.74 -6.56 9.95
CA ALA A 26 4.57 -7.55 10.60
C ALA A 26 5.96 -7.70 9.95
N LEU A 27 6.10 -7.44 8.65
CA LEU A 27 7.39 -7.48 7.95
C LEU A 27 8.25 -6.27 8.34
N GLU A 28 7.67 -5.07 8.38
CA GLU A 28 8.37 -3.87 8.88
C GLU A 28 8.85 -4.08 10.32
N LEU A 29 8.03 -4.67 11.20
CA LEU A 29 8.45 -5.03 12.56
C LEU A 29 9.59 -6.05 12.59
N ALA A 30 9.59 -7.03 11.67
CA ALA A 30 10.65 -8.02 11.57
C ALA A 30 11.98 -7.40 11.08
N GLU A 31 11.93 -6.49 10.12
CA GLU A 31 13.08 -5.73 9.63
C GLU A 31 13.67 -4.83 10.70
N ILE A 32 12.82 -4.10 11.46
CA ILE A 32 13.24 -3.32 12.62
C ILE A 32 13.95 -4.21 13.66
N ALA A 33 13.52 -5.46 13.81
CA ALA A 33 14.16 -6.44 14.68
C ALA A 33 15.41 -7.12 14.07
N GLY A 34 15.88 -6.69 12.91
CA GLY A 34 17.07 -7.22 12.24
C GLY A 34 16.88 -8.60 11.61
N LYS A 35 15.63 -9.01 11.33
CA LYS A 35 15.32 -10.30 10.69
C LYS A 35 15.20 -10.13 9.18
N SER A 36 15.54 -11.18 8.44
CA SER A 36 15.26 -11.23 7.00
C SER A 36 13.76 -11.43 6.76
N THR A 37 13.23 -10.71 5.77
CA THR A 37 11.84 -10.73 5.32
C THR A 37 11.75 -11.13 3.85
N GLY A 38 10.58 -11.56 3.42
CA GLY A 38 10.32 -11.94 2.03
C GLY A 38 8.86 -12.32 1.81
N VAL A 39 8.40 -12.16 0.57
CA VAL A 39 7.03 -12.43 0.15
C VAL A 39 7.07 -13.32 -1.09
N ILE A 40 6.28 -14.39 -1.08
CA ILE A 40 6.07 -15.26 -2.24
C ILE A 40 4.57 -15.34 -2.48
N ALA A 41 4.15 -15.05 -3.70
CA ALA A 41 2.76 -15.10 -4.10
C ALA A 41 2.63 -15.75 -5.48
N THR A 42 1.47 -16.37 -5.73
CA THR A 42 1.05 -16.80 -7.07
C THR A 42 0.27 -15.70 -7.81
N ALA A 43 -0.25 -14.72 -7.07
CA ALA A 43 -0.79 -13.48 -7.62
C ALA A 43 0.35 -12.53 -8.02
N ARG A 44 0.01 -11.41 -8.68
CA ARG A 44 0.94 -10.28 -8.85
C ARG A 44 1.46 -9.83 -7.49
N ILE A 45 2.73 -9.45 -7.39
CA ILE A 45 3.32 -9.04 -6.10
C ILE A 45 2.66 -7.77 -5.54
N THR A 46 2.07 -6.96 -6.42
CA THR A 46 1.26 -5.76 -6.16
C THR A 46 -0.20 -6.04 -5.83
N HIS A 47 -0.68 -7.30 -5.98
CA HIS A 47 -2.04 -7.64 -5.58
C HIS A 47 -2.24 -7.40 -4.07
N ALA A 48 -3.48 -7.10 -3.67
CA ALA A 48 -3.80 -6.70 -2.31
C ALA A 48 -3.20 -7.58 -1.18
N THR A 49 -3.16 -8.90 -1.35
CA THR A 49 -2.65 -9.82 -0.32
C THR A 49 -1.13 -9.71 -0.10
N PRO A 50 -0.25 -9.87 -1.12
CA PRO A 50 1.16 -9.59 -0.93
C PRO A 50 1.45 -8.12 -0.59
N ALA A 51 0.74 -7.17 -1.21
CA ALA A 51 0.88 -5.74 -0.94
C ALA A 51 0.62 -5.37 0.54
N ALA A 52 -0.30 -6.07 1.22
CA ALA A 52 -0.58 -5.85 2.65
C ALA A 52 0.63 -6.07 3.58
N THR A 53 1.72 -6.65 3.07
CA THR A 53 2.94 -6.85 3.85
C THR A 53 3.90 -5.66 3.78
N TYR A 54 3.77 -4.76 2.80
CA TYR A 54 4.73 -3.68 2.55
C TYR A 54 4.12 -2.32 2.16
N ALA A 55 2.93 -2.30 1.53
CA ALA A 55 2.35 -1.09 0.97
C ALA A 55 1.39 -0.38 1.93
N LYS A 56 1.28 0.94 1.78
CA LYS A 56 0.26 1.82 2.37
C LYS A 56 -0.46 2.51 1.21
N SER A 57 -1.70 2.14 0.93
CA SER A 57 -2.42 2.63 -0.26
C SER A 57 -3.89 2.93 0.03
N ALA A 58 -4.34 4.06 -0.50
CA ALA A 58 -5.74 4.49 -0.49
C ALA A 58 -6.63 3.70 -1.46
N ASP A 59 -6.05 2.97 -2.43
CA ASP A 59 -6.80 2.02 -3.25
C ASP A 59 -5.96 0.80 -3.60
N ARG A 60 -6.50 -0.38 -3.29
CA ARG A 60 -5.88 -1.68 -3.61
C ARG A 60 -5.69 -1.92 -5.11
N ASN A 61 -6.33 -1.12 -5.97
CA ASN A 61 -6.23 -1.24 -7.42
C ASN A 61 -5.11 -0.37 -8.01
N TRP A 62 -4.47 0.50 -7.23
CA TRP A 62 -3.31 1.26 -7.68
C TRP A 62 -2.06 0.36 -7.69
N GLU A 63 -2.12 -0.73 -8.46
CA GLU A 63 -1.03 -1.72 -8.56
C GLU A 63 0.19 -1.14 -9.27
N ASP A 64 -0.03 -0.25 -10.25
CA ASP A 64 0.98 0.60 -10.88
C ASP A 64 0.37 1.96 -11.29
N VAL A 65 1.22 2.92 -11.68
CA VAL A 65 0.82 4.29 -12.05
C VAL A 65 -0.27 4.35 -13.15
N SER A 66 -0.37 3.35 -14.03
CA SER A 66 -1.37 3.32 -15.11
C SER A 66 -2.79 2.95 -14.64
N ASP A 67 -2.92 2.37 -13.44
CA ASP A 67 -4.20 2.08 -12.81
C ASP A 67 -4.74 3.24 -11.95
N MET A 68 -3.97 4.34 -11.84
CA MET A 68 -4.30 5.48 -11.00
C MET A 68 -5.08 6.58 -11.76
N PRO A 69 -6.03 7.27 -11.10
CA PRO A 69 -6.59 8.51 -11.62
C PRO A 69 -5.49 9.55 -11.85
N ALA A 70 -5.59 10.32 -12.93
CA ALA A 70 -4.61 11.35 -13.26
C ALA A 70 -4.44 12.36 -12.12
N GLU A 71 -5.56 12.71 -11.46
CA GLU A 71 -5.58 13.63 -10.33
C GLU A 71 -4.76 13.10 -9.14
N ALA A 72 -4.79 11.79 -8.89
CA ALA A 72 -4.01 11.16 -7.83
C ALA A 72 -2.51 11.17 -8.17
N VAL A 73 -2.15 10.88 -9.43
CA VAL A 73 -0.76 10.94 -9.90
C VAL A 73 -0.22 12.38 -9.81
N GLU A 74 -1.01 13.36 -10.26
CA GLU A 74 -0.65 14.79 -10.18
C GLU A 74 -0.53 15.29 -8.74
N ALA A 75 -1.32 14.74 -7.82
CA ALA A 75 -1.22 15.01 -6.39
C ALA A 75 0.00 14.35 -5.71
N GLY A 76 0.77 13.54 -6.44
CA GLY A 76 1.96 12.84 -5.93
C GLY A 76 1.65 11.58 -5.13
N CYS A 77 0.45 11.01 -5.29
CA CYS A 77 0.14 9.69 -4.75
C CYS A 77 1.08 8.65 -5.38
N LYS A 78 1.43 7.62 -4.60
CA LYS A 78 2.24 6.49 -5.06
C LYS A 78 1.38 5.28 -5.34
N ASP A 79 1.76 4.51 -6.36
CA ASP A 79 1.24 3.17 -6.60
C ASP A 79 1.96 2.13 -5.71
N ILE A 80 1.50 0.88 -5.79
CA ILE A 80 2.02 -0.23 -4.98
C ILE A 80 3.38 -0.77 -5.49
N ALA A 81 3.78 -0.45 -6.73
CA ALA A 81 5.05 -0.89 -7.31
C ALA A 81 6.23 0.09 -7.06
N ASP A 82 5.95 1.30 -6.62
CA ASP A 82 6.89 2.42 -6.38
C ASP A 82 7.66 2.31 -5.04
#